data_AF-A0A1G2WAQ9-F1
#
_entry.id   AF-A0A1G2WAQ9-F1
#
_cell.length_a   1.000
_cell.length_b   1.000
_cell.length_c   1.000
_cell.angle_alpha   90.00
_cell.angle_beta   90.00
_cell.angle_gamma   90.00
#
_symmetry.space_group_name_H-M   'P 1'
#
loop_
_entity.id
_entity.type
_entity.pdbx_description
1 polymer ?
#
loop_
_entity_poly.entity_id
_entity_poly.type
_entity_poly.pdbx_seq_one_letter_code
_entity_poly.pdbx_strand_id
1 'polypeptide(L)' 'MTLPTEEFTPEQPSGDLVHWMEPGRLRFGTAGVSATAVTAFALGVAAAFGALAAFRYLAPRREGLPPWRWRRGPLH' A
#
# COMPACT_ATOMS: atom_id res chain seq x y z
N MET A 1 -31.08 34.71 -47.48
CA MET A 1 -31.56 33.58 -46.65
C MET A 1 -30.73 33.57 -45.37
N THR A 2 -31.30 34.01 -44.26
CA THR A 2 -30.65 34.06 -42.94
C THR A 2 -31.15 32.84 -42.14
N LEU A 3 -30.24 31.97 -41.71
CA LEU A 3 -30.58 30.81 -40.90
C LEU A 3 -31.04 31.27 -39.50
N PRO A 4 -32.12 30.71 -38.94
CA PRO A 4 -32.49 30.99 -37.55
C PRO A 4 -31.40 30.41 -36.66
N THR A 5 -30.71 31.27 -35.93
CA THR A 5 -29.70 30.87 -34.96
C THR A 5 -30.47 30.31 -33.78
N GLU A 6 -30.45 28.98 -33.60
CA GLU A 6 -31.09 28.36 -32.44
C GLU A 6 -30.44 28.90 -31.17
N GLU A 7 -31.25 29.58 -30.38
CA GLU A 7 -30.88 30.20 -29.12
C GLU A 7 -30.64 29.07 -28.11
N PHE A 8 -29.37 28.79 -27.84
CA PHE A 8 -28.96 27.76 -26.87
C PHE A 8 -29.36 28.21 -25.46
N THR A 9 -30.49 27.73 -24.95
CA THR A 9 -30.79 27.78 -23.52
C THR A 9 -29.90 26.78 -22.78
N PRO A 10 -29.01 27.21 -21.86
CA PRO A 10 -28.24 26.27 -21.06
C PRO A 10 -29.20 25.49 -20.16
N GLU A 11 -29.20 24.17 -20.33
CA GLU A 11 -30.01 23.25 -19.54
C GLU A 11 -29.60 23.38 -18.07
N GLN A 12 -30.57 23.66 -17.20
CA GLN A 12 -30.32 23.85 -15.77
C GLN A 12 -29.78 22.52 -15.21
N PRO A 13 -28.60 22.51 -14.57
CA PRO A 13 -27.98 21.25 -14.15
C PRO A 13 -28.90 20.56 -13.16
N SER A 14 -29.52 19.45 -13.61
CA SER A 14 -30.29 18.56 -12.75
C SER A 14 -29.38 18.11 -11.60
N GLY A 15 -29.88 18.23 -10.37
CA GLY A 15 -29.16 17.85 -9.15
C GLY A 15 -28.78 16.36 -9.08
N ASP A 16 -29.17 15.56 -10.07
CA ASP A 16 -28.70 14.20 -10.32
C ASP A 16 -27.31 14.19 -11.00
N LEU A 17 -26.36 14.96 -10.45
CA LEU A 17 -24.94 14.69 -10.69
C LEU A 17 -24.67 13.28 -10.18
N VAL A 18 -24.63 12.36 -11.13
CA VAL A 18 -24.60 10.92 -10.91
C VAL A 18 -23.51 10.57 -9.88
N HIS A 19 -23.92 10.00 -8.74
CA HIS A 19 -23.11 9.70 -7.55
C HIS A 19 -21.81 8.90 -7.81
N TRP A 20 -21.60 8.35 -9.01
CA TRP A 20 -20.37 7.64 -9.37
C TRP A 20 -19.16 8.56 -9.59
N MET A 21 -19.36 9.87 -9.78
CA MET A 21 -18.27 10.85 -9.87
C MET A 21 -17.89 11.49 -8.55
N GLU A 22 -18.61 11.20 -7.45
CA GLU A 22 -18.18 11.69 -6.15
C GLU A 22 -16.85 11.03 -5.77
N PRO A 23 -15.78 11.81 -5.58
CA PRO A 23 -14.52 11.27 -5.14
C PRO A 23 -14.72 10.63 -3.78
N GLY A 24 -14.46 9.33 -3.66
CA GLY A 24 -14.57 8.59 -2.40
C GLY A 24 -13.87 9.32 -1.25
N ARG A 25 -14.43 9.20 -0.04
CA ARG A 25 -14.07 9.96 1.18
C ARG A 25 -12.57 10.01 1.54
N LEU A 26 -11.76 9.11 1.00
CA LEU A 26 -10.32 9.03 1.23
C LEU A 26 -9.54 9.54 0.02
N ARG A 27 -9.46 10.87 -0.11
CA ARG A 27 -8.52 11.52 -1.04
C ARG A 27 -7.13 11.58 -0.41
N PHE A 28 -6.35 10.51 -0.58
CA PHE A 28 -4.91 10.63 -0.43
C PHE A 28 -4.37 11.33 -1.68
N GLY A 29 -3.95 12.59 -1.53
CA GLY A 29 -3.17 13.24 -2.59
C GLY A 29 -1.91 12.43 -2.91
N THR A 30 -1.24 12.73 -4.02
CA THR A 30 0.04 12.09 -4.41
C THR A 30 1.07 12.07 -3.28
N ALA A 31 1.11 13.14 -2.47
CA ALA A 31 1.95 13.21 -1.26
C ALA A 31 1.54 12.22 -0.15
N GLY A 32 0.23 11.94 0.00
CA GLY A 32 -0.26 10.95 0.97
C GLY A 32 0.05 9.52 0.56
N VAL A 33 -0.03 9.22 -0.74
CA VAL A 33 0.33 7.91 -1.31
C VAL A 33 1.84 7.66 -1.19
N SER A 34 2.68 8.65 -1.48
CA SER A 34 4.13 8.50 -1.32
C SER A 34 4.52 8.34 0.15
N ALA A 35 3.94 9.11 1.07
CA ALA A 35 4.19 8.99 2.50
C ALA A 35 3.80 7.61 3.06
N THR A 36 2.67 7.06 2.61
CA THR A 36 2.23 5.70 3.01
C THR A 36 3.13 4.61 2.43
N ALA A 37 3.56 4.75 1.18
CA ALA A 37 4.50 3.81 0.57
C ALA A 37 5.85 3.79 1.30
N VAL A 38 6.40 4.96 1.63
CA VAL A 38 7.67 5.08 2.35
C VAL A 38 7.56 4.50 3.76
N THR A 39 6.48 4.78 4.49
CA THR A 39 6.29 4.25 5.85
C THR A 39 6.09 2.74 5.84
N ALA A 40 5.28 2.20 4.92
CA ALA A 40 5.11 0.75 4.76
C ALA A 40 6.44 0.05 4.44
N PHE A 41 7.25 0.64 3.55
CA PHE A 41 8.58 0.11 3.23
C PHE A 41 9.51 0.13 4.45
N ALA A 42 9.61 1.27 5.15
CA ALA A 42 10.45 1.39 6.33
C ALA A 42 10.06 0.40 7.44
N LEU A 43 8.77 0.22 7.67
CA LEU A 43 8.26 -0.78 8.61
C LEU A 43 8.60 -2.21 8.18
N GLY A 44 8.46 -2.53 6.89
CA GLY A 44 8.85 -3.84 6.36
C GLY A 44 10.33 -4.14 6.55
N VAL A 45 11.19 -3.15 6.28
CA VAL A 45 12.64 -3.26 6.50
C VAL A 45 12.95 -3.47 7.99
N ALA A 46 12.36 -2.67 8.88
CA ALA A 46 12.56 -2.81 10.32
C ALA A 46 12.10 -4.18 10.83
N ALA A 47 10.95 -4.68 10.36
CA ALA A 47 10.43 -6.00 10.70
C ALA A 47 11.36 -7.12 10.22
N ALA A 48 11.90 -7.03 9.00
CA ALA A 48 12.83 -8.02 8.46
C ALA A 48 14.13 -8.09 9.28
N PHE A 49 14.74 -6.95 9.60
CA PHE A 49 15.93 -6.91 10.45
C PHE A 49 15.64 -7.38 11.87
N GLY A 50 14.50 -6.97 12.45
CA GLY A 50 14.06 -7.44 13.76
C GLY A 50 13.89 -8.95 13.81
N ALA A 51 13.27 -9.55 12.79
CA ALA A 51 13.12 -11.00 12.67
C ALA A 51 14.47 -11.71 12.54
N LEU A 52 15.39 -11.17 11.74
CA LEU A 52 16.73 -11.74 11.59
C LEU A 52 17.53 -11.68 12.90
N ALA A 53 17.49 -10.55 13.59
CA ALA A 53 18.15 -10.36 14.88
C ALA A 53 17.55 -11.30 15.94
N ALA A 54 16.22 -11.40 16.02
CA ALA A 54 15.53 -12.32 16.90
C ALA A 54 15.91 -13.78 16.60
N PHE A 55 15.92 -14.16 15.32
CA PHE A 55 16.37 -15.48 14.90
C PHE A 55 17.82 -15.76 15.32
N ARG A 56 18.73 -14.80 15.12
CA ARG A 56 20.15 -14.93 15.52
C ARG A 56 20.30 -15.08 17.04
N TYR A 57 19.48 -14.37 17.82
CA TYR A 57 19.54 -14.40 19.28
C TYR A 57 18.93 -15.68 19.86
N LEU A 58 17.78 -16.11 19.32
CA LEU A 58 17.04 -17.29 19.79
C LEU A 58 17.53 -18.60 19.16
N ALA A 59 18.30 -18.55 18.07
CA ALA A 59 18.84 -19.75 17.47
C ALA A 59 19.80 -20.44 18.45
N PRO A 60 19.70 -21.77 18.61
CA PRO A 60 20.65 -22.52 19.42
C PRO A 60 22.07 -22.27 18.90
N ARG A 61 23.01 -21.94 19.79
CA ARG A 61 24.41 -21.71 19.41
C ARG A 61 24.96 -22.96 18.72
N ARG A 62 25.40 -22.79 17.47
CA ARG A 62 25.89 -23.87 16.59
C ARG A 62 27.42 -23.98 16.59
N GLU A 63 28.06 -23.46 17.64
CA GLU A 63 29.52 -23.47 17.77
C GLU A 63 30.04 -24.91 17.64
N GLY A 64 30.95 -25.14 16.68
CA GLY A 64 31.56 -26.45 16.43
C GLY A 64 30.81 -27.40 15.49
N LEU A 65 29.63 -27.04 14.97
CA LEU A 65 28.87 -27.92 14.05
C LEU A 65 29.05 -27.53 12.57
N PRO A 66 29.40 -28.49 11.69
CA PRO A 66 29.54 -28.21 10.27
C PRO A 66 28.20 -27.84 9.61
N PRO A 67 28.22 -27.07 8.51
CA PRO A 67 27.03 -26.39 7.94
C PRO A 67 25.88 -27.32 7.53
N TRP A 68 26.15 -28.59 7.20
CA TRP A 68 25.12 -29.57 6.84
C TRP A 68 24.33 -30.13 8.05
N ARG A 69 24.82 -29.92 9.29
CA ARG A 69 24.13 -30.33 10.54
C ARG A 69 23.24 -29.25 11.15
N TRP A 70 23.03 -28.15 10.43
CA TRP A 70 22.27 -26.98 10.89
C TRP A 70 20.74 -27.12 10.84
N ARG A 71 20.21 -28.28 10.42
CA ARG A 71 18.77 -28.55 10.52
C ARG A 71 18.37 -28.70 11.99
N ARG A 72 17.24 -28.10 12.38
CA ARG A 72 16.60 -28.45 13.66
C ARG A 72 16.30 -29.94 13.59
N GLY A 73 16.92 -30.73 14.47
CA GLY A 73 16.52 -32.12 14.68
C GLY A 73 15.03 -32.19 15.03
N PRO A 74 14.40 -33.37 14.95
CA PRO A 74 12.98 -33.54 15.24
C PRO A 74 12.63 -32.89 16.58
N LEU A 75 11.66 -31.98 16.55
CA LEU A 75 11.02 -31.44 17.74
C LEU A 75 10.12 -32.56 18.26
N HIS A 76 10.61 -33.32 19.23
CA HIS A 76 9.83 -34.29 20.00
C HIS A 76 9.03 -33.57 21.09
#